data_AF-A0A3D3YWK9-F1
#
_entry.id   AF-A0A3D3YWK9-F1
#
_cell.length_a   1.000
_cell.length_b   1.000
_cell.length_c   1.000
_cell.angle_alpha   90.00
_cell.angle_beta   90.00
_cell.angle_gamma   90.00
#
_symmetry.space_group_name_H-M   'P 1'
#
loop_
_entity.id
_entity.type
_entity.pdbx_description
1 polymer ?
#
loop_
_entity_poly.entity_id
_entity_poly.type
_entity_poly.pdbx_seq_one_letter_code
_entity_poly.pdbx_strand_id
1 'polypeptide(L)'
;MVATNNSYGDCPEACGYSQALHDAIVAQMADGILFVAAAGNNGSNDDTQPFYPASYAVPNVVAVAATDNQDRMAGFSSYGRRTVSLGAPGVNVLSTLPGGGYGSLSGTSMSSPHVAGVAALLASADPALDWRAIRNLLLAGGDHDPALKSVTVAGRRLDAYGSLTCSNRVVFGLLRPRASVKGGKRTTVAALNIDCAAPAGPLTATVQPGGQVLTFSDDGTGPDLAADDGIYSVRWTPDACPTGPVNLNFSNGRSVPIAVRPNCASNAAR
;
A
#
# COMPACT_ATOMS: atom_id res chain seq x y z
N MET A 1 22.62 0.10 -1.43
CA MET A 1 21.53 0.83 -2.12
C MET A 1 20.31 0.74 -1.23
N VAL A 2 19.54 1.81 -1.04
CA VAL A 2 18.43 1.83 -0.06
C VAL A 2 17.05 1.83 -0.70
N ALA A 3 16.94 2.40 -1.91
CA ALA A 3 15.71 2.45 -2.68
C ALA A 3 16.03 2.54 -4.18
N THR A 4 15.10 2.06 -5.01
CA THR A 4 15.03 2.35 -6.45
C THR A 4 13.82 3.24 -6.73
N ASN A 5 13.97 4.18 -7.68
CA ASN A 5 12.87 4.99 -8.19
C ASN A 5 12.40 4.45 -9.54
N ASN A 6 11.12 4.09 -9.62
CA ASN A 6 10.50 3.44 -10.76
C ASN A 6 9.36 4.31 -11.28
N SER A 7 9.74 5.40 -11.96
CA SER A 7 8.81 6.39 -12.54
C SER A 7 8.26 5.97 -13.92
N TYR A 8 7.88 4.70 -14.06
CA TYR A 8 7.41 4.08 -15.30
C TYR A 8 6.25 3.11 -15.00
N GLY A 9 5.54 2.67 -16.03
CA GLY A 9 4.50 1.64 -15.88
C GLY A 9 3.44 1.67 -16.96
N ASP A 10 2.56 0.67 -16.94
CA ASP A 10 1.59 0.36 -18.02
C ASP A 10 2.27 0.06 -19.36
N CYS A 11 1.50 -0.27 -20.39
CA CYS A 11 2.03 -0.56 -21.72
C CYS A 11 2.69 0.68 -22.35
N PRO A 12 3.86 0.51 -23.01
CA PRO A 12 4.51 -0.76 -23.38
C PRO A 12 5.52 -1.32 -22.34
N GLU A 13 5.76 -0.62 -21.24
CA GLU A 13 6.89 -0.88 -20.32
C GLU A 13 6.59 -1.99 -19.32
N ALA A 14 5.34 -2.09 -18.86
CA ALA A 14 4.88 -3.05 -17.86
C ALA A 14 3.42 -3.47 -18.12
N CYS A 15 3.15 -4.07 -19.28
CA CYS A 15 1.84 -4.55 -19.71
C CYS A 15 1.28 -5.67 -18.80
N GLY A 16 0.68 -5.29 -17.67
CA GLY A 16 0.08 -6.23 -16.74
C GLY A 16 1.09 -6.96 -15.84
N TYR A 17 0.63 -8.03 -15.21
CA TYR A 17 1.44 -8.79 -14.27
C TYR A 17 2.51 -9.62 -15.00
N SER A 18 3.76 -9.48 -14.58
CA SER A 18 4.89 -10.29 -15.04
C SER A 18 5.50 -11.03 -13.85
N GLN A 19 5.55 -12.36 -13.93
CA GLN A 19 6.17 -13.17 -12.90
C GLN A 19 7.67 -12.85 -12.75
N ALA A 20 8.36 -12.61 -13.87
CA ALA A 20 9.78 -12.27 -13.84
C ALA A 20 10.04 -10.94 -13.11
N LEU A 21 9.19 -9.93 -13.33
CA LEU A 21 9.32 -8.64 -12.64
C LEU A 21 8.93 -8.76 -11.16
N HIS A 22 7.89 -9.53 -10.84
CA HIS A 22 7.56 -9.86 -9.45
C HIS A 22 8.76 -10.48 -8.72
N ASP A 23 9.38 -11.51 -9.32
CA ASP A 23 10.50 -12.23 -8.71
C ASP A 23 11.74 -11.33 -8.56
N ALA A 24 11.97 -10.42 -9.51
CA ALA A 24 13.01 -9.41 -9.39
C ALA A 24 12.77 -8.44 -8.22
N ILE A 25 11.53 -7.99 -8.02
CA ILE A 25 11.16 -7.12 -6.89
C ILE A 25 11.29 -7.86 -5.56
N VAL A 26 10.93 -9.13 -5.50
CA VAL A 26 11.13 -9.99 -4.32
C VAL A 26 12.62 -10.19 -4.02
N ALA A 27 13.45 -10.43 -5.03
CA ALA A 27 14.90 -10.49 -4.84
C ALA A 27 15.46 -9.16 -4.32
N GLN A 28 15.03 -8.04 -4.89
CA GLN A 28 15.39 -6.70 -4.42
C GLN A 28 14.97 -6.46 -2.95
N MET A 29 13.81 -6.99 -2.53
CA MET A 29 13.37 -6.94 -1.13
C MET A 29 14.31 -7.71 -0.20
N ALA A 30 14.75 -8.90 -0.62
CA ALA A 30 15.69 -9.72 0.16
C ALA A 30 17.05 -9.02 0.33
N ASP A 31 17.44 -8.20 -0.64
CA ASP A 31 18.64 -7.35 -0.58
C ASP A 31 18.44 -6.04 0.22
N GLY A 32 17.27 -5.85 0.83
CA GLY A 32 16.98 -4.71 1.70
C GLY A 32 16.74 -3.39 0.97
N ILE A 33 16.22 -3.45 -0.26
CA ILE A 33 16.04 -2.26 -1.10
C ILE A 33 14.55 -1.99 -1.31
N LEU A 34 14.12 -0.76 -1.03
CA LEU A 34 12.76 -0.30 -1.34
C LEU A 34 12.53 -0.12 -2.84
N PHE A 35 11.33 -0.50 -3.30
CA PHE A 35 10.89 -0.33 -4.68
C PHE A 35 9.84 0.79 -4.73
N VAL A 36 10.27 2.02 -4.94
CA VAL A 36 9.37 3.18 -5.01
C VAL A 36 8.84 3.30 -6.43
N ALA A 37 7.52 3.27 -6.60
CA ALA A 37 6.86 3.20 -7.91
C ALA A 37 5.78 4.26 -8.07
N ALA A 38 5.70 4.84 -9.27
CA ALA A 38 4.61 5.73 -9.65
C ALA A 38 3.27 4.95 -9.75
N ALA A 39 2.20 5.46 -9.14
CA ALA A 39 0.88 4.80 -9.17
C ALA A 39 0.21 4.81 -10.57
N GLY A 40 0.65 5.69 -11.48
CA GLY A 40 0.06 5.84 -12.81
C GLY A 40 -0.74 7.15 -12.96
N ASN A 41 -1.02 7.51 -14.22
CA ASN A 41 -1.60 8.81 -14.59
C ASN A 41 -2.96 8.66 -15.29
N ASN A 42 -3.68 7.58 -15.02
CA ASN A 42 -4.91 7.21 -15.72
C ASN A 42 -6.18 7.63 -14.96
N GLY A 43 -6.06 8.21 -13.75
CA GLY A 43 -7.18 8.51 -12.86
C GLY A 43 -7.96 7.26 -12.42
N SER A 44 -7.32 6.08 -12.47
CA SER A 44 -7.94 4.78 -12.23
C SER A 44 -7.84 4.33 -10.78
N ASN A 45 -8.74 3.42 -10.39
CA ASN A 45 -8.68 2.73 -9.10
C ASN A 45 -7.93 1.39 -9.22
N ASP A 46 -6.69 1.37 -8.73
CA ASP A 46 -5.75 0.25 -8.80
C ASP A 46 -6.15 -0.95 -7.94
N ASP A 47 -7.09 -0.78 -6.98
CA ASP A 47 -7.70 -1.91 -6.28
C ASP A 47 -8.51 -2.80 -7.26
N THR A 48 -8.99 -2.23 -8.36
CA THR A 48 -9.83 -2.89 -9.38
C THR A 48 -9.18 -2.99 -10.76
N GLN A 49 -8.28 -2.06 -11.10
CA GLN A 49 -7.57 -1.98 -12.38
C GLN A 49 -6.08 -1.84 -12.10
N PRO A 50 -5.38 -2.94 -11.79
CA PRO A 50 -3.99 -2.88 -11.33
C PRO A 50 -3.06 -2.20 -12.34
N PHE A 51 -2.30 -1.21 -11.87
CA PHE A 51 -1.19 -0.59 -12.59
C PHE A 51 0.13 -1.21 -12.14
N TYR A 52 0.91 -1.79 -13.06
CA TYR A 52 2.22 -2.37 -12.73
C TYR A 52 3.35 -1.44 -13.13
N PRO A 53 4.42 -1.34 -12.31
CA PRO A 53 4.75 -2.20 -11.17
C PRO A 53 4.10 -1.82 -9.82
N ALA A 54 3.45 -0.67 -9.68
CA ALA A 54 2.93 -0.18 -8.39
C ALA A 54 1.97 -1.14 -7.66
N SER A 55 1.24 -1.96 -8.40
CA SER A 55 0.26 -2.89 -7.87
C SER A 55 0.82 -4.25 -7.43
N TYR A 56 2.13 -4.51 -7.55
CA TYR A 56 2.70 -5.75 -6.99
C TYR A 56 2.47 -5.82 -5.49
N ALA A 57 1.95 -6.95 -5.01
CA ALA A 57 1.68 -7.17 -3.59
C ALA A 57 2.96 -7.67 -2.88
N VAL A 58 4.05 -6.91 -2.99
CA VAL A 58 5.33 -7.19 -2.35
C VAL A 58 5.62 -6.10 -1.31
N PRO A 59 5.97 -6.44 -0.06
CA PRO A 59 6.11 -5.48 1.03
C PRO A 59 7.03 -4.27 0.79
N ASN A 60 8.11 -4.42 0.05
CA ASN A 60 9.05 -3.32 -0.22
C ASN A 60 8.56 -2.35 -1.31
N VAL A 61 7.40 -2.59 -1.92
CA VAL A 61 6.81 -1.69 -2.93
C VAL A 61 6.12 -0.52 -2.24
N VAL A 62 6.50 0.70 -2.61
CA VAL A 62 5.87 1.95 -2.18
C VAL A 62 5.25 2.62 -3.39
N ALA A 63 3.94 2.46 -3.56
CA ALA A 63 3.18 3.05 -4.65
C ALA A 63 2.76 4.49 -4.32
N VAL A 64 3.05 5.44 -5.21
CA VAL A 64 2.98 6.88 -4.92
C VAL A 64 1.96 7.58 -5.83
N ALA A 65 0.91 8.14 -5.21
CA ALA A 65 -0.04 9.05 -5.85
C ALA A 65 0.51 10.48 -5.99
N ALA A 66 -0.07 11.26 -6.90
CA ALA A 66 0.30 12.66 -7.12
C ALA A 66 -0.65 13.62 -6.43
N THR A 67 -0.08 14.60 -5.72
CA THR A 67 -0.80 15.76 -5.17
C THR A 67 -0.36 17.06 -5.85
N ASP A 68 -1.23 18.06 -5.81
CA ASP A 68 -0.93 19.43 -6.26
C ASP A 68 -0.46 20.33 -5.10
N ASN A 69 -0.18 21.60 -5.42
CA ASN A 69 0.29 22.58 -4.45
C ASN A 69 -0.83 23.13 -3.53
N GLN A 70 -2.05 22.58 -3.60
CA GLN A 70 -3.14 22.84 -2.65
C GLN A 70 -3.48 21.59 -1.82
N ASP A 71 -2.58 20.60 -1.76
CA ASP A 71 -2.81 19.30 -1.11
C ASP A 71 -4.10 18.61 -1.58
N ARG A 72 -4.38 18.70 -2.88
CA ARG A 72 -5.42 17.89 -3.52
C ARG A 72 -4.77 16.79 -4.31
N MET A 73 -5.38 15.61 -4.33
CA MET A 73 -5.00 14.56 -5.26
C MET A 73 -5.20 15.06 -6.70
N ALA A 74 -4.17 14.96 -7.53
CA ALA A 74 -4.24 15.38 -8.92
C ALA A 74 -5.29 14.54 -9.67
N GLY A 75 -6.11 15.16 -10.52
CA GLY A 75 -7.20 14.45 -11.20
C GLY A 75 -6.75 13.31 -12.12
N PHE A 76 -5.51 13.34 -12.59
CA PHE A 76 -4.91 12.25 -13.35
C PHE A 76 -4.31 11.13 -12.48
N SER A 77 -4.07 11.37 -11.19
CA SER A 77 -3.40 10.39 -10.34
C SER A 77 -4.26 9.15 -10.22
N SER A 78 -3.69 8.00 -10.57
CA SER A 78 -4.25 6.73 -10.13
C SER A 78 -4.17 6.61 -8.61
N TYR A 79 -5.07 5.82 -8.05
CA TYR A 79 -5.28 5.70 -6.62
C TYR A 79 -5.75 4.29 -6.25
N GLY A 80 -5.73 3.96 -4.96
CA GLY A 80 -6.31 2.72 -4.49
C GLY A 80 -6.11 2.56 -2.99
N ARG A 81 -7.23 2.38 -2.28
CA ARG A 81 -7.28 2.36 -0.82
C ARG A 81 -6.49 1.21 -0.20
N ARG A 82 -6.14 0.19 -0.99
CA ARG A 82 -5.44 -1.02 -0.56
C ARG A 82 -4.15 -1.28 -1.34
N THR A 83 -3.83 -0.44 -2.31
CA THR A 83 -2.76 -0.63 -3.29
C THR A 83 -1.78 0.52 -3.31
N VAL A 84 -2.27 1.76 -3.28
CA VAL A 84 -1.43 2.95 -3.32
C VAL A 84 -1.07 3.37 -1.90
N SER A 85 0.22 3.49 -1.62
CA SER A 85 0.77 3.60 -0.27
C SER A 85 0.52 4.98 0.34
N LEU A 86 0.93 6.04 -0.36
CA LEU A 86 0.81 7.45 0.05
C LEU A 86 0.76 8.40 -1.16
N GLY A 87 0.52 9.68 -0.93
CA GLY A 87 0.67 10.73 -1.94
C GLY A 87 1.96 11.54 -1.77
N ALA A 88 2.43 12.16 -2.85
CA ALA A 88 3.52 13.14 -2.82
C ALA A 88 3.36 14.18 -3.95
N PRO A 89 3.99 15.38 -3.84
CA PRO A 89 3.89 16.42 -4.84
C PRO A 89 4.24 15.93 -6.25
N GLY A 90 3.32 16.09 -7.19
CA GLY A 90 3.44 15.58 -8.55
C GLY A 90 2.89 16.50 -9.63
N VAL A 91 2.44 17.71 -9.28
CA VAL A 91 1.93 18.70 -10.25
C VAL A 91 2.86 19.89 -10.32
N ASN A 92 3.23 20.28 -11.54
CA ASN A 92 4.12 21.42 -11.84
C ASN A 92 5.46 21.37 -11.10
N VAL A 93 6.04 20.17 -10.99
CA VAL A 93 7.32 19.94 -10.32
C VAL A 93 8.46 20.36 -11.23
N LEU A 94 9.20 21.41 -10.84
CA LEU A 94 10.39 21.88 -11.54
C LEU A 94 11.55 20.90 -11.32
N SER A 95 12.20 20.47 -12.40
CA SER A 95 13.38 19.60 -12.32
C SER A 95 14.35 19.84 -13.49
N THR A 96 15.48 19.14 -13.47
CA THR A 96 16.53 19.21 -14.49
C THR A 96 16.14 18.46 -15.76
N LEU A 97 16.50 19.00 -16.91
CA LEU A 97 16.34 18.38 -18.23
C LEU A 97 17.71 18.15 -18.90
N PRO A 98 17.80 17.24 -19.90
CA PRO A 98 18.98 17.13 -20.73
C PRO A 98 19.41 18.49 -21.32
N GLY A 99 20.72 18.71 -21.43
CA GLY A 99 21.26 19.99 -21.92
C GLY A 99 21.38 21.10 -20.87
N GLY A 100 21.19 20.77 -19.57
CA GLY A 100 21.43 21.71 -18.46
C GLY A 100 20.26 22.69 -18.19
N GLY A 101 19.12 22.48 -18.83
CA GLY A 101 17.91 23.27 -18.62
C GLY A 101 17.07 22.78 -17.45
N TYR A 102 16.01 23.54 -17.17
CA TYR A 102 14.98 23.20 -16.19
C TYR A 102 13.60 23.23 -16.85
N GLY A 103 12.70 22.38 -16.37
CA GLY A 103 11.31 22.37 -16.81
C GLY A 103 10.39 21.83 -15.73
N SER A 104 9.13 22.26 -15.77
CA SER A 104 8.09 21.77 -14.87
C SER A 104 7.27 20.69 -15.56
N LEU A 105 7.18 19.53 -14.93
CA LEU A 105 6.37 18.40 -15.39
C LEU A 105 5.34 18.00 -14.34
N SER A 106 4.32 17.27 -14.78
CA SER A 106 3.29 16.72 -13.89
C SER A 106 3.12 15.23 -14.14
N GLY A 107 2.97 14.45 -13.06
CA GLY A 107 2.78 13.01 -13.10
C GLY A 107 3.12 12.35 -11.77
N THR A 108 2.60 11.15 -11.53
CA THR A 108 3.08 10.27 -10.44
C THR A 108 4.55 9.92 -10.61
N SER A 109 5.09 9.98 -11.84
CA SER A 109 6.51 9.93 -12.16
C SER A 109 7.33 11.05 -11.50
N MET A 110 6.72 12.20 -11.16
CA MET A 110 7.34 13.31 -10.41
C MET A 110 7.12 13.16 -8.90
N SER A 111 6.07 12.45 -8.46
CA SER A 111 5.82 12.13 -7.05
C SER A 111 6.74 11.06 -6.50
N SER A 112 6.92 9.95 -7.24
CA SER A 112 7.82 8.84 -6.89
C SER A 112 9.24 9.28 -6.46
N PRO A 113 9.94 10.17 -7.19
CA PRO A 113 11.29 10.59 -6.81
C PRO A 113 11.35 11.42 -5.53
N HIS A 114 10.29 12.12 -5.13
CA HIS A 114 10.24 12.76 -3.82
C HIS A 114 10.28 11.71 -2.69
N VAL A 115 9.50 10.65 -2.82
CA VAL A 115 9.47 9.55 -1.84
C VAL A 115 10.80 8.80 -1.81
N ALA A 116 11.39 8.49 -2.97
CA ALA A 116 12.71 7.88 -3.04
C ALA A 116 13.81 8.79 -2.44
N GLY A 117 13.71 10.10 -2.64
CA GLY A 117 14.60 11.08 -2.03
C GLY A 117 14.51 11.10 -0.49
N VAL A 118 13.29 11.06 0.06
CA VAL A 118 13.11 10.97 1.52
C VAL A 118 13.56 9.63 2.07
N ALA A 119 13.38 8.52 1.34
CA ALA A 119 13.94 7.23 1.73
C ALA A 119 15.47 7.30 1.86
N ALA A 120 16.15 7.95 0.92
CA ALA A 120 17.59 8.17 0.98
C ALA A 120 18.00 9.12 2.11
N LEU A 121 17.19 10.14 2.41
CA LEU A 121 17.40 11.04 3.54
C LEU A 121 17.28 10.33 4.90
N LEU A 122 16.29 9.44 5.05
CA LEU A 122 16.14 8.62 6.27
C LEU A 122 17.36 7.72 6.47
N ALA A 123 17.78 7.02 5.43
CA ALA A 123 18.95 6.13 5.51
C ALA A 123 20.27 6.88 5.75
N SER A 124 20.38 8.14 5.33
CA SER A 124 21.57 8.96 5.62
C SER A 124 21.57 9.50 7.04
N ALA A 125 20.39 9.80 7.59
CA ALA A 125 20.23 10.26 8.97
C ALA A 125 20.45 9.12 9.99
N ASP A 126 20.00 7.91 9.67
CA ASP A 126 20.23 6.71 10.46
C ASP A 126 20.52 5.49 9.56
N PRO A 127 21.80 5.12 9.38
CA PRO A 127 22.20 3.96 8.59
C PRO A 127 21.78 2.61 9.16
N ALA A 128 21.27 2.54 10.40
CA ALA A 128 20.76 1.30 10.99
C ALA A 128 19.33 0.97 10.55
N LEU A 129 18.61 1.93 9.95
CA LEU A 129 17.28 1.69 9.42
C LEU A 129 17.32 0.70 8.26
N ASP A 130 16.54 -0.37 8.37
CA ASP A 130 16.28 -1.28 7.26
C ASP A 130 15.13 -0.77 6.37
N TRP A 131 14.87 -1.46 5.27
CA TRP A 131 13.81 -1.07 4.34
C TRP A 131 12.42 -1.03 4.99
N ARG A 132 12.16 -1.89 5.99
CA ARG A 132 10.88 -1.95 6.70
C ARG A 132 10.66 -0.67 7.49
N ALA A 133 11.65 -0.31 8.30
CA ALA A 133 11.63 0.91 9.10
C ALA A 133 11.50 2.15 8.22
N ILE A 134 12.27 2.24 7.12
CA ILE A 134 12.19 3.36 6.17
C ILE A 134 10.79 3.44 5.55
N ARG A 135 10.23 2.33 5.04
CA ARG A 135 8.86 2.31 4.50
C ARG A 135 7.85 2.81 5.52
N ASN A 136 7.92 2.28 6.74
CA ASN A 136 6.95 2.58 7.77
C ASN A 136 7.03 4.06 8.20
N LEU A 137 8.24 4.62 8.31
CA LEU A 137 8.46 6.05 8.55
C LEU A 137 7.92 6.94 7.43
N LEU A 138 8.09 6.57 6.15
CA LEU A 138 7.50 7.29 5.02
C LEU A 138 5.97 7.35 5.12
N LEU A 139 5.33 6.24 5.51
CA LEU A 139 3.88 6.13 5.61
C LEU A 139 3.33 6.85 6.85
N ALA A 140 3.92 6.62 8.03
CA ALA A 140 3.45 7.15 9.31
C ALA A 140 3.87 8.60 9.56
N GLY A 141 5.04 8.99 9.05
CA GLY A 141 5.59 10.32 9.15
C GLY A 141 4.87 11.35 8.30
N GLY A 142 4.26 10.94 7.18
CA GLY A 142 3.52 11.82 6.28
C GLY A 142 2.38 12.58 6.95
N ASP A 143 2.04 13.75 6.42
CA ASP A 143 0.94 14.56 6.92
C ASP A 143 -0.41 13.95 6.55
N HIS A 144 -1.36 14.01 7.49
CA HIS A 144 -2.73 13.57 7.21
C HIS A 144 -3.35 14.47 6.14
N ASP A 145 -3.77 13.86 5.03
CA ASP A 145 -4.39 14.55 3.91
C ASP A 145 -5.82 14.00 3.71
N PRO A 146 -6.86 14.81 3.95
CA PRO A 146 -8.25 14.42 3.70
C PRO A 146 -8.51 13.90 2.28
N ALA A 147 -7.81 14.43 1.27
CA ALA A 147 -7.95 14.00 -0.12
C ALA A 147 -7.41 12.59 -0.36
N LEU A 148 -6.49 12.11 0.49
CA LEU A 148 -5.84 10.81 0.36
C LEU A 148 -6.46 9.72 1.26
N LYS A 149 -7.19 10.12 2.31
CA LYS A 149 -7.73 9.23 3.37
C LYS A 149 -8.53 8.02 2.87
N SER A 150 -9.30 8.19 1.81
CA SER A 150 -10.17 7.13 1.25
C SER A 150 -9.62 6.46 0.00
N VAL A 151 -8.46 6.92 -0.49
CA VAL A 151 -7.93 6.56 -1.81
C VAL A 151 -6.47 6.08 -1.76
N THR A 152 -5.83 6.08 -0.59
CA THR A 152 -4.51 5.47 -0.34
C THR A 152 -4.53 4.69 0.98
N VAL A 153 -3.53 3.84 1.19
CA VAL A 153 -3.36 3.02 2.40
C VAL A 153 -3.09 3.89 3.62
N ALA A 154 -2.10 4.79 3.54
CA ALA A 154 -1.72 5.62 4.69
C ALA A 154 -2.66 6.82 4.89
N GLY A 155 -3.36 7.26 3.83
CA GLY A 155 -4.20 8.46 3.89
C GLY A 155 -3.40 9.74 4.13
N ARG A 156 -2.14 9.76 3.66
CA ARG A 156 -1.14 10.76 4.03
C ARG A 156 -0.33 11.20 2.82
N ARG A 157 0.13 12.44 2.86
CA ARG A 157 1.05 13.06 1.92
C ARG A 157 2.46 13.05 2.51
N LEU A 158 3.48 12.75 1.73
CA LEU A 158 4.88 12.59 2.16
C LEU A 158 5.43 13.81 2.92
N ASP A 159 5.71 13.69 4.21
CA ASP A 159 6.41 14.73 4.99
C ASP A 159 7.83 14.25 5.34
N ALA A 160 8.86 14.91 4.80
CA ALA A 160 10.25 14.57 5.10
C ALA A 160 10.60 14.80 6.57
N TYR A 161 10.14 15.91 7.15
CA TYR A 161 10.41 16.24 8.55
C TYR A 161 9.66 15.27 9.47
N GLY A 162 8.35 15.09 9.24
CA GLY A 162 7.53 14.13 9.96
C GLY A 162 8.03 12.69 9.86
N SER A 163 8.67 12.30 8.76
CA SER A 163 9.33 10.99 8.62
C SER A 163 10.59 10.88 9.49
N LEU A 164 11.42 11.93 9.53
CA LEU A 164 12.64 11.96 10.36
C LEU A 164 12.33 12.02 11.86
N THR A 165 11.21 12.65 12.24
CA THR A 165 10.86 12.89 13.66
C THR A 165 9.63 12.10 14.11
N CYS A 166 9.30 10.99 13.43
CA CYS A 166 8.09 10.24 13.73
C CYS A 166 8.14 9.67 15.15
N SER A 167 7.09 9.94 15.95
CA SER A 167 6.91 9.36 17.27
C SER A 167 5.43 9.13 17.55
N ASN A 168 5.06 7.94 18.03
CA ASN A 168 3.70 7.56 18.44
C ASN A 168 2.64 7.90 17.38
N ARG A 169 2.89 7.54 16.11
CA ARG A 169 1.98 7.76 14.98
C ARG A 169 1.56 6.41 14.40
N VAL A 170 0.41 5.93 14.87
CA VAL A 170 -0.19 4.70 14.37
C VAL A 170 -0.83 4.91 12.99
N VAL A 171 -0.53 4.02 12.05
CA VAL A 171 -1.21 3.92 10.75
C VAL A 171 -1.76 2.52 10.57
N PHE A 172 -3.03 2.46 10.15
CA PHE A 172 -3.73 1.23 9.82
C PHE A 172 -4.35 1.30 8.44
N GLY A 173 -4.20 0.24 7.64
CA GLY A 173 -4.85 0.11 6.35
C GLY A 173 -5.05 -1.35 5.97
N LEU A 174 -6.27 -1.72 5.56
CA LEU A 174 -6.50 -3.04 4.99
C LEU A 174 -5.86 -3.11 3.59
N LEU A 175 -5.03 -4.11 3.32
CA LEU A 175 -4.33 -4.29 2.04
C LEU A 175 -4.97 -5.39 1.19
N ARG A 176 -5.48 -6.44 1.84
CA ARG A 176 -6.18 -7.54 1.16
C ARG A 176 -7.42 -7.94 1.96
N PRO A 177 -8.52 -8.31 1.28
CA PRO A 177 -8.68 -8.42 -0.17
C PRO A 177 -8.85 -7.06 -0.88
N ARG A 178 -8.38 -6.95 -2.13
CA ARG A 178 -8.52 -5.73 -2.97
C ARG A 178 -9.93 -5.51 -3.53
N ALA A 179 -10.63 -6.60 -3.77
CA ALA A 179 -11.99 -6.64 -4.28
C ALA A 179 -12.83 -7.65 -3.47
N SER A 180 -14.04 -7.93 -3.94
CA SER A 180 -14.92 -8.90 -3.28
C SER A 180 -14.37 -10.33 -3.33
N VAL A 181 -14.42 -11.02 -2.20
CA VAL A 181 -14.00 -12.41 -2.03
C VAL A 181 -15.16 -13.36 -2.29
N LYS A 182 -14.87 -14.63 -2.59
CA LYS A 182 -15.91 -15.65 -2.82
C LYS A 182 -16.14 -16.45 -1.54
N GLY A 183 -17.40 -16.58 -1.12
CA GLY A 183 -17.80 -17.41 0.02
C GLY A 183 -17.30 -18.85 -0.12
N GLY A 184 -16.84 -19.43 0.99
CA GLY A 184 -16.29 -20.79 1.05
C GLY A 184 -14.91 -20.96 0.38
N LYS A 185 -14.34 -19.91 -0.23
CA LYS A 185 -13.00 -19.95 -0.82
C LYS A 185 -11.99 -19.33 0.12
N ARG A 186 -10.93 -20.09 0.45
CA ARG A 186 -9.80 -19.60 1.24
C ARG A 186 -9.16 -18.39 0.55
N THR A 187 -8.99 -17.31 1.30
CA THR A 187 -8.39 -16.04 0.87
C THR A 187 -7.40 -15.54 1.91
N THR A 188 -6.47 -14.69 1.48
CA THR A 188 -5.60 -13.94 2.41
C THR A 188 -6.29 -12.63 2.79
N VAL A 189 -6.28 -12.32 4.07
CA VAL A 189 -6.55 -10.98 4.60
C VAL A 189 -5.21 -10.43 5.06
N ALA A 190 -4.88 -9.22 4.66
CA ALA A 190 -3.64 -8.56 5.05
C ALA A 190 -3.93 -7.10 5.42
N ALA A 191 -3.28 -6.59 6.45
CA ALA A 191 -3.45 -5.23 6.94
C ALA A 191 -2.12 -4.65 7.42
N LEU A 192 -1.87 -3.40 7.05
CA LEU A 192 -0.83 -2.59 7.66
C LEU A 192 -1.28 -2.18 9.07
N ASN A 193 -0.41 -2.34 10.06
CA ASN A 193 -0.59 -1.88 11.44
C ASN A 193 0.78 -1.50 12.02
N ILE A 194 1.17 -0.23 11.85
CA ILE A 194 2.50 0.29 12.20
C ILE A 194 2.37 1.46 13.18
N ASP A 195 3.39 1.64 14.01
CA ASP A 195 3.63 2.85 14.79
C ASP A 195 5.03 3.37 14.45
N CYS A 196 5.05 4.43 13.64
CA CYS A 196 6.29 4.95 13.05
C CYS A 196 7.12 3.85 12.38
N ALA A 197 8.37 3.64 12.79
CA ALA A 197 9.26 2.65 12.16
C ALA A 197 8.84 1.19 12.42
N ALA A 198 8.11 0.92 13.50
CA ALA A 198 7.89 -0.43 14.01
C ALA A 198 6.45 -0.93 13.78
N PRO A 199 6.21 -2.24 13.84
CA PRO A 199 4.86 -2.78 13.96
C PRO A 199 4.15 -2.26 15.22
N ALA A 200 2.86 -1.95 15.14
CA ALA A 200 2.08 -1.41 16.28
C ALA A 200 1.60 -2.49 17.28
N GLY A 201 2.20 -3.68 17.24
CA GLY A 201 1.86 -4.81 18.09
C GLY A 201 0.76 -5.73 17.52
N PRO A 202 0.33 -6.73 18.32
CA PRO A 202 -0.54 -7.82 17.86
C PRO A 202 -1.86 -7.36 17.26
N LEU A 203 -2.26 -8.00 16.17
CA LEU A 203 -3.49 -7.69 15.45
C LEU A 203 -4.44 -8.88 15.39
N THR A 204 -5.68 -8.68 15.82
CA THR A 204 -6.78 -9.62 15.61
C THR A 204 -7.95 -8.92 14.96
N ALA A 205 -8.85 -9.68 14.34
CA ALA A 205 -10.13 -9.17 13.87
C ALA A 205 -11.27 -10.16 14.14
N THR A 206 -12.39 -9.66 14.64
CA THR A 206 -13.62 -10.43 14.77
C THR A 206 -14.47 -10.25 13.52
N VAL A 207 -14.80 -11.37 12.86
CA VAL A 207 -15.72 -11.43 11.73
C VAL A 207 -17.15 -11.27 12.23
N GLN A 208 -17.89 -10.32 11.68
CA GLN A 208 -19.31 -10.14 11.94
C GLN A 208 -20.11 -10.22 10.63
N PRO A 209 -21.25 -10.93 10.59
CA PRO A 209 -21.78 -11.81 11.65
C PRO A 209 -20.92 -13.08 11.83
N GLY A 210 -21.17 -13.85 12.91
CA GLY A 210 -20.54 -15.15 13.15
C GLY A 210 -19.52 -15.19 14.30
N GLY A 211 -18.85 -14.08 14.59
CA GLY A 211 -17.97 -13.95 15.76
C GLY A 211 -16.63 -14.69 15.65
N GLN A 212 -16.29 -15.23 14.48
CA GLN A 212 -14.98 -15.86 14.26
C GLN A 212 -13.86 -14.85 14.52
N VAL A 213 -12.88 -15.21 15.35
CA VAL A 213 -11.70 -14.39 15.59
C VAL A 213 -10.59 -14.84 14.63
N LEU A 214 -10.04 -13.88 13.89
CA LEU A 214 -8.87 -14.03 13.04
C LEU A 214 -7.66 -13.45 13.78
N THR A 215 -6.63 -14.26 13.96
CA THR A 215 -5.34 -13.82 14.50
C THR A 215 -4.37 -13.65 13.35
N PHE A 216 -3.78 -12.47 13.22
CA PHE A 216 -2.85 -12.16 12.15
C PHE A 216 -1.40 -12.31 12.62
N SER A 217 -0.53 -12.73 11.70
CA SER A 217 0.91 -12.86 11.91
C SER A 217 1.69 -11.86 11.06
N ASP A 218 2.82 -11.40 11.60
CA ASP A 218 3.87 -10.58 10.96
C ASP A 218 5.21 -11.31 11.17
N ASP A 219 5.28 -12.55 10.71
CA ASP A 219 6.33 -13.53 11.01
C ASP A 219 7.14 -13.99 9.78
N GLY A 220 6.85 -13.43 8.60
CA GLY A 220 7.49 -13.77 7.34
C GLY A 220 7.15 -15.17 6.83
N THR A 221 6.09 -15.80 7.34
CA THR A 221 5.68 -17.14 6.94
C THR A 221 4.25 -17.21 6.43
N GLY A 222 3.97 -18.26 5.64
CA GLY A 222 2.62 -18.55 5.18
C GLY A 222 2.06 -17.46 4.26
N PRO A 223 0.96 -16.77 4.63
CA PRO A 223 0.45 -15.64 3.85
C PRO A 223 1.27 -14.34 4.02
N ASP A 224 2.17 -14.29 5.01
CA ASP A 224 3.03 -13.15 5.28
C ASP A 224 4.39 -13.31 4.58
N LEU A 225 4.86 -12.25 3.94
CA LEU A 225 6.02 -12.28 3.06
C LEU A 225 7.31 -11.77 3.72
N ALA A 226 7.21 -10.97 4.78
CA ALA A 226 8.36 -10.43 5.48
C ALA A 226 8.01 -10.19 6.95
N ALA A 227 8.80 -10.77 7.86
CA ALA A 227 8.61 -10.58 9.29
C ALA A 227 8.90 -9.13 9.71
N ASP A 228 8.25 -8.70 10.79
CA ASP A 228 8.44 -7.44 11.50
C ASP A 228 8.34 -6.19 10.62
N ASP A 229 7.62 -6.28 9.51
CA ASP A 229 7.44 -5.14 8.62
C ASP A 229 6.18 -4.34 9.00
N GLY A 230 5.26 -4.92 9.78
CA GLY A 230 4.00 -4.31 10.17
C GLY A 230 2.85 -4.57 9.19
N ILE A 231 3.05 -5.45 8.20
CA ILE A 231 1.99 -6.03 7.38
C ILE A 231 1.60 -7.38 7.98
N TYR A 232 0.50 -7.36 8.71
CA TYR A 232 -0.07 -8.53 9.35
C TYR A 232 -0.95 -9.29 8.37
N SER A 233 -0.86 -10.61 8.31
CA SER A 233 -1.69 -11.41 7.43
C SER A 233 -2.22 -12.72 8.03
N VAL A 234 -3.32 -13.22 7.47
CA VAL A 234 -3.98 -14.46 7.88
C VAL A 234 -4.72 -15.09 6.71
N ARG A 235 -4.83 -16.42 6.71
CA ARG A 235 -5.72 -17.15 5.80
C ARG A 235 -7.11 -17.26 6.41
N TRP A 236 -8.11 -16.77 5.71
CA TRP A 236 -9.51 -16.81 6.12
C TRP A 236 -10.37 -17.49 5.06
N THR A 237 -11.38 -18.24 5.49
CA THR A 237 -12.40 -18.80 4.59
C THR A 237 -13.74 -18.21 5.02
N PRO A 238 -14.28 -17.21 4.29
CA PRO A 238 -15.59 -16.65 4.61
C PRO A 238 -16.68 -17.70 4.48
N ASP A 239 -17.78 -17.52 5.20
CA ASP A 239 -18.96 -18.36 5.04
C ASP A 239 -19.38 -18.43 3.58
N ALA A 240 -19.78 -19.64 3.14
CA ALA A 240 -20.23 -19.84 1.75
C ALA A 240 -21.52 -19.05 1.44
N CYS A 241 -22.34 -18.83 2.48
CA CYS A 241 -23.67 -18.26 2.39
C CYS A 241 -23.85 -17.15 3.45
N PRO A 242 -23.14 -16.02 3.31
CA PRO A 242 -23.29 -14.92 4.25
C PRO A 242 -24.74 -14.40 4.19
N THR A 243 -25.38 -14.29 5.36
CA THR A 243 -26.77 -13.82 5.50
C THR A 243 -26.89 -12.29 5.52
N GLY A 244 -25.77 -11.59 5.40
CA GLY A 244 -25.68 -10.13 5.45
C GLY A 244 -24.27 -9.61 5.15
N PRO A 245 -24.06 -8.29 5.27
CA PRO A 245 -22.74 -7.69 5.08
C PRO A 245 -21.74 -8.24 6.10
N VAL A 246 -20.51 -8.52 5.65
CA VAL A 246 -19.44 -9.02 6.51
C VAL A 246 -18.52 -7.87 6.89
N ASN A 247 -18.27 -7.67 8.18
CA ASN A 247 -17.32 -6.70 8.71
C ASN A 247 -16.19 -7.40 9.44
N LEU A 248 -14.97 -6.89 9.29
CA LEU A 248 -13.83 -7.23 10.13
C LEU A 248 -13.65 -6.12 11.17
N ASN A 249 -13.87 -6.44 12.43
CA ASN A 249 -13.66 -5.53 13.55
C ASN A 249 -12.31 -5.83 14.19
N PHE A 250 -11.34 -4.97 13.95
CA PHE A 250 -9.96 -5.13 14.39
C PHE A 250 -9.78 -4.73 15.86
N SER A 251 -8.80 -5.35 16.52
CA SER A 251 -8.44 -5.08 17.93
C SER A 251 -8.02 -3.62 18.17
N ASN A 252 -7.58 -2.91 17.13
CA ASN A 252 -7.23 -1.48 17.19
C ASN A 252 -8.43 -0.53 17.00
N GLY A 253 -9.66 -1.05 17.08
CA GLY A 253 -10.90 -0.27 16.99
C GLY A 253 -11.34 0.08 15.57
N ARG A 254 -10.65 -0.40 14.53
CA ARG A 254 -11.05 -0.19 13.14
C ARG A 254 -12.07 -1.24 12.71
N SER A 255 -13.09 -0.83 11.97
CA SER A 255 -14.06 -1.72 11.34
C SER A 255 -14.02 -1.54 9.84
N VAL A 256 -13.86 -2.63 9.09
CA VAL A 256 -13.77 -2.59 7.63
C VAL A 256 -14.78 -3.56 7.02
N PRO A 257 -15.70 -3.09 6.16
CA PRO A 257 -16.60 -3.97 5.44
C PRO A 257 -15.86 -4.76 4.36
N ILE A 258 -16.17 -6.05 4.27
CA ILE A 258 -15.68 -6.97 3.26
C ILE A 258 -16.86 -7.46 2.42
N ALA A 259 -16.78 -7.18 1.12
CA ALA A 259 -17.73 -7.72 0.18
C ALA A 259 -17.45 -9.23 -0.04
N VAL A 260 -18.38 -10.08 0.39
CA VAL A 260 -18.34 -11.53 0.17
C VAL A 260 -19.42 -11.90 -0.82
N ARG A 261 -19.04 -12.44 -1.97
CA ARG A 261 -19.96 -13.00 -2.98
C ARG A 261 -20.42 -14.38 -2.54
N PRO A 262 -21.74 -14.62 -2.35
CA PRO A 262 -22.25 -15.94 -1.96
C PRO A 262 -21.86 -17.03 -2.97
N ASN A 263 -21.66 -18.25 -2.48
CA ASN A 263 -21.36 -19.45 -3.25
C ASN A 263 -22.26 -20.62 -2.84
N CYS A 264 -23.53 -20.32 -2.58
CA CYS A 264 -24.56 -21.30 -2.28
C CYS A 264 -25.09 -21.87 -3.60
N ALA A 265 -25.28 -23.18 -3.69
CA ALA A 265 -26.15 -23.72 -4.72
C ALA A 265 -27.56 -23.15 -4.48
N SER A 266 -28.19 -22.58 -5.52
CA SER A 266 -29.62 -22.32 -5.47
C SER A 266 -30.31 -23.67 -5.37
N ASN A 267 -30.76 -24.06 -4.18
CA ASN A 267 -31.87 -24.99 -4.09
C ASN A 267 -33.12 -24.24 -4.56
N ALA A 268 -33.20 -24.00 -5.87
CA ALA A 268 -34.46 -23.72 -6.53
C ALA A 268 -35.28 -25.02 -6.39
N ALA A 269 -36.34 -24.91 -5.61
CA ALA A 269 -37.30 -25.98 -5.37
C ALA A 269 -37.70 -26.68 -6.67
N ARG A 270 -37.69 -28.01 -6.65
CA ARG A 270 -38.52 -28.84 -7.53
C ARG A 270 -39.94 -28.85 -7.02
#